data_AF-A0A541B237-F1
#
_entry.id   AF-A0A541B237-F1
#
_cell.length_a   1.000
_cell.length_b   1.000
_cell.length_c   1.000
_cell.angle_alpha   90.00
_cell.angle_beta   90.00
_cell.angle_gamma   90.00
#
_symmetry.space_group_name_H-M   'P 1'
#
loop_
_entity.id
_entity.type
_entity.pdbx_description
1 polymer ?
#
loop_
_entity_poly.entity_id
_entity_poly.type
_entity_poly.pdbx_seq_one_letter_code
_entity_poly.pdbx_strand_id
1 'polypeptide(L)' 'MSDVLAEIDGGVATLTLNRSRQRNAFSGAMGRRLGELYRDLDAAEGVRAYLEHRDPRWTARLSTEWKELPWE' A
#
# COMPACT_ATOMS: atom_id res chain seq x y z
N MET A 1 -4.70 -19.32 0.89
CA MET A 1 -3.42 -18.57 0.91
C MET A 1 -3.67 -17.20 0.31
N SER A 2 -3.13 -16.13 0.90
CA SER A 2 -3.30 -14.77 0.38
C SER A 2 -2.47 -14.54 -0.88
N ASP A 3 -3.04 -13.82 -1.85
CA ASP A 3 -2.36 -13.39 -3.08
C ASP A 3 -1.35 -12.26 -2.82
N VAL A 4 -1.42 -11.62 -1.65
CA VAL A 4 -0.51 -10.56 -1.19
C VAL A 4 -0.11 -10.82 0.25
N LEU A 5 1.19 -10.87 0.52
CA LEU A 5 1.76 -10.96 1.86
C LEU A 5 2.22 -9.58 2.31
N ALA A 6 2.22 -9.34 3.62
CA ALA A 6 2.66 -8.08 4.21
C ALA A 6 3.58 -8.36 5.40
N GLU A 7 4.70 -7.65 5.44
CA GLU A 7 5.66 -7.65 6.54
C GLU A 7 5.97 -6.20 6.92
N ILE A 8 6.08 -5.90 8.21
CA ILE A 8 6.43 -4.57 8.69
C ILE A 8 7.70 -4.69 9.53
N ASP A 9 8.76 -4.00 9.09
CA ASP A 9 10.03 -3.93 9.79
C ASP A 9 10.56 -2.49 9.79
N GLY A 10 11.06 -2.02 10.93
CA GLY A 10 11.62 -0.66 11.04
C GLY A 10 10.70 0.49 10.60
N GLY A 11 9.38 0.31 10.65
CA GLY A 11 8.41 1.29 10.15
C GLY A 11 8.21 1.30 8.63
N VAL A 12 8.79 0.34 7.91
CA VAL A 12 8.61 0.11 6.47
C VAL A 12 7.77 -1.14 6.27
N ALA A 13 6.71 -1.03 5.47
CA ALA A 13 5.89 -2.17 5.08
C ALA A 13 6.34 -2.72 3.73
N THR A 14 6.70 -4.00 3.68
CA THR A 14 7.02 -4.74 2.46
C THR A 14 5.81 -5.57 2.04
N LEU A 15 5.25 -5.28 0.86
CA LEU A 15 4.12 -6.04 0.30
C LEU A 15 4.61 -6.97 -0.82
N THR A 16 4.44 -8.28 -0.63
CA THR A 16 4.85 -9.28 -1.62
C THR A 16 3.66 -9.76 -2.44
N LEU A 17 3.73 -9.61 -3.76
CA LEU A 17 2.78 -10.25 -4.67
C LEU A 17 3.08 -11.76 -4.70
N ASN A 18 2.14 -12.57 -4.23
CA ASN A 18 2.34 -13.97 -3.87
C ASN A 18 1.57 -14.93 -4.80
N ARG A 19 1.67 -14.69 -6.12
CA ARG A 19 1.07 -15.55 -7.16
C ARG A 19 2.11 -15.97 -8.18
N SER A 20 3.24 -16.51 -7.71
CA SER A 20 4.40 -16.87 -8.55
C SER A 20 4.04 -17.80 -9.72
N ARG A 21 3.14 -18.77 -9.51
CA ARG A 21 2.62 -19.66 -10.57
C ARG A 21 1.88 -18.94 -11.70
N GLN A 22 1.40 -17.73 -11.49
CA GLN A 22 0.79 -16.88 -12.52
C GLN A 22 1.65 -15.65 -12.83
N ARG A 23 2.95 -15.68 -12.51
CA ARG A 23 3.88 -14.55 -12.69
C ARG A 23 3.37 -13.26 -12.04
N ASN A 24 2.66 -13.37 -10.92
CA ASN A 24 2.04 -12.25 -10.20
C ASN A 24 1.04 -11.44 -11.05
N ALA A 25 0.37 -12.09 -12.02
CA ALA A 25 -0.74 -11.48 -12.76
C ALA A 25 -1.73 -10.82 -11.80
N PHE A 26 -1.99 -9.53 -12.02
CA PHE A 26 -2.75 -8.69 -11.10
C PHE A 26 -4.23 -9.06 -11.13
N SER A 27 -4.74 -9.62 -10.03
CA SER A 27 -6.12 -10.06 -9.90
C SER A 27 -6.98 -9.03 -9.17
N GLY A 28 -8.30 -9.11 -9.32
CA GLY A 28 -9.22 -8.29 -8.52
C GLY A 28 -9.12 -8.55 -7.01
N ALA A 29 -8.75 -9.77 -6.60
CA ALA A 29 -8.50 -10.09 -5.20
C ALA A 29 -7.24 -9.40 -4.66
N MET A 30 -6.18 -9.33 -5.47
CA MET A 30 -4.98 -8.55 -5.14
C MET A 30 -5.29 -7.07 -5.00
N GLY A 31 -6.04 -6.49 -5.95
CA GLY A 31 -6.44 -5.09 -5.88
C GLY A 31 -7.18 -4.75 -4.59
N ARG A 32 -8.16 -5.58 -4.18
CA ARG A 32 -8.86 -5.40 -2.89
C ARG A 32 -7.90 -5.50 -1.71
N ARG A 33 -7.03 -6.51 -1.69
CA ARG A 33 -6.11 -6.74 -0.58
C ARG A 33 -5.07 -5.63 -0.44
N LEU A 34 -4.52 -5.14 -1.55
CA LEU A 34 -3.61 -3.99 -1.56
C LEU A 34 -4.32 -2.74 -1.05
N GLY A 35 -5.56 -2.49 -1.49
CA GLY A 35 -6.36 -1.37 -1.01
C GLY A 35 -6.64 -1.40 0.49
N GLU A 36 -6.89 -2.58 1.07
CA GLU A 36 -6.98 -2.78 2.52
C GLU A 36 -5.66 -2.42 3.20
N LEU A 37 -4.56 -3.04 2.75
CA LEU A 37 -3.23 -2.85 3.34
C LEU A 37 -2.78 -1.39 3.31
N TYR A 38 -3.00 -0.67 2.20
CA TYR A 38 -2.66 0.75 2.13
C TYR A 38 -3.42 1.60 3.16
N ARG A 39 -4.73 1.35 3.35
CA ARG A 39 -5.53 2.07 4.35
C ARG A 39 -5.06 1.78 5.77
N ASP A 40 -4.80 0.51 6.08
CA ASP A 40 -4.40 0.09 7.42
C ASP A 40 -3.01 0.65 7.80
N LEU A 41 -2.07 0.62 6.85
CA LEU A 41 -0.71 1.13 7.06
C LEU A 41 -0.67 2.64 7.28
N ASP A 42 -1.41 3.40 6.48
CA ASP A 42 -1.49 4.84 6.67
C ASP A 42 -2.22 5.17 7.98
N ALA A 43 -3.32 4.48 8.32
CA ALA A 43 -3.99 4.69 9.61
C ALA A 43 -3.06 4.48 10.81
N ALA A 44 -2.25 3.41 10.79
CA ALA A 44 -1.25 3.15 11.82
C ALA A 44 -0.16 4.25 11.89
N GLU A 45 0.27 4.77 10.75
CA GLU A 45 1.23 5.86 10.68
C GLU A 45 0.68 7.18 11.24
N GLY A 46 -0.60 7.49 10.99
CA GLY A 46 -1.24 8.67 11.56
C GLY A 46 -1.24 8.66 13.09
N VAL A 47 -1.55 7.51 13.69
CA VAL A 47 -1.51 7.32 15.16
C VAL A 47 -0.07 7.48 15.67
N ARG A 48 0.91 6.86 15.01
CA ARG A 48 2.32 6.92 15.40
C ARG A 48 2.87 8.34 15.32
N ALA A 49 2.61 9.04 14.22
CA ALA A 49 3.07 10.41 14.00
C ALA A 49 2.52 11.38 15.06
N TYR A 50 1.25 11.21 15.43
CA TYR A 50 0.63 11.97 16.51
C TYR A 50 1.34 11.74 17.86
N LEU A 51 1.55 10.48 18.24
CA LEU A 51 2.24 10.12 19.49
C LEU A 51 3.70 10.59 19.52
N GLU A 52 4.38 10.60 18.37
CA GLU A 52 5.79 11.01 18.24
C GLU A 52 5.98 12.50 17.96
N HIS A 53 4.88 13.29 17.89
CA HIS A 53 4.91 14.73 17.60
C HIS A 53 5.73 15.10 16.35
N ARG A 54 5.59 14.30 15.28
CA ARG A 54 6.27 14.51 14.00
C ARG A 54 5.26 14.48 12.86
N ASP A 55 5.70 14.96 11.70
CA ASP A 55 4.90 14.80 10.49
C ASP A 55 4.76 13.32 10.10
N PRO A 56 3.56 12.90 9.65
CA PRO A 56 3.31 11.53 9.21
C PRO A 56 4.03 11.23 7.88
N ARG A 57 4.50 9.99 7.77
CA ARG A 57 5.16 9.44 6.59
C ARG A 57 4.19 8.55 5.81
N TRP A 58 3.25 9.16 5.11
CA TRP A 58 2.26 8.44 4.31
C TRP A 58 2.91 7.56 3.24
N THR A 59 2.39 6.34 3.08
CA THR A 59 2.84 5.37 2.07
C THR A 59 2.02 5.48 0.79
N ALA A 60 0.71 5.79 0.88
CA ALA A 60 -0.10 6.05 -0.31
C ALA A 60 0.04 7.52 -0.74
N ARG A 61 0.57 7.74 -1.96
CA ARG A 61 0.65 9.05 -2.59
C ARG A 61 0.37 8.90 -4.08
N LEU A 62 -0.30 9.88 -4.67
CA LEU A 62 -0.36 9.96 -6.12
C LEU A 62 1.06 10.17 -6.67
N SER A 63 1.34 9.56 -7.81
CA SER A 63 2.60 9.80 -8.53
C SER A 63 2.75 11.30 -8.79
N THR A 64 3.96 11.84 -8.61
CA THR A 64 4.27 13.22 -9.02
C THR A 64 4.12 13.42 -10.54
N GLU A 65 4.20 12.32 -11.29
CA GLU A 65 4.02 12.27 -12.73
C GLU A 65 2.56 12.02 -13.15
N TRP A 66 1.63 11.93 -12.20
CA TRP A 66 0.23 11.71 -12.52
C TRP A 66 -0.32 12.90 -13.33
N LYS A 67 -0.93 12.59 -14.48
CA LYS A 67 -1.66 13.55 -15.30
C LYS A 67 -3.09 13.04 -15.41
N GLU A 68 -4.06 13.90 -15.15
CA GLU A 68 -5.45 13.58 -15.47
C GLU A 68 -5.55 13.30 -16.97
N LEU A 69 -6.13 12.14 -17.30
CA LEU A 69 -6.41 11.81 -18.68
C LEU A 69 -7.55 12.72 -19.17
N PRO A 70 -7.41 13.36 -20.35
CA PRO A 70 -8.51 14.11 -20.92
C PRO A 70 -9.69 13.18 -21.15
N TRP A 71 -10.86 13.56 -20.64
CA TRP A 71 -12.11 12.82 -20.78
C TRP A 71 -12.89 13.20 -22.05
N GLU A 72 -12.19 13.38 -23.17
CA GLU A 72 -12.80 13.56 -24.50
C GLU A 72 -13.11 12.22 -25.17
#